data_AF-A0A7V4MGH1-F1
#
_entry.id   AF-A0A7V4MGH1-F1
#
_cell.length_a   1.000
_cell.length_b   1.000
_cell.length_c   1.000
_cell.angle_alpha   90.00
_cell.angle_beta   90.00
_cell.angle_gamma   90.00
#
_symmetry.space_group_name_H-M   'P 1'
#
loop_
_entity.id
_entity.type
_entity.pdbx_description
1 polymer ?
#
loop_
_entity_poly.entity_id
_entity_poly.type
_entity_poly.pdbx_seq_one_letter_code
_entity_poly.pdbx_strand_id
1 'polypeptide(L)'
;MKLILAALALLLLALPLRAQDAATEERLNRLQAALETLQASNVELQKRLTEITRELREVREQAAKPAGDFASTDDVKDLAAKLREVDRKRADDRDLILKEIEKIGRTMSSSAGSSRPRVNPDPPRNETRPATPEKGFEYTVQSGDTLSGIVAACRAQHGLKLTVDQVLKANPGLKPNALQVGQKIFIPAP
;
A
#
# COMPACT_ATOMS: atom_id res chain seq x y z
N MET A 1 -33.41 8.13 -100.86
CA MET A 1 -32.79 6.97 -100.19
C MET A 1 -31.49 7.30 -99.44
N LYS A 2 -30.54 8.07 -100.00
CA LYS A 2 -29.25 8.36 -99.35
C LYS A 2 -29.34 9.07 -97.98
N LEU A 3 -30.32 9.96 -97.80
CA LEU A 3 -30.57 10.68 -96.53
C LEU A 3 -31.09 9.78 -95.40
N ILE A 4 -31.90 8.76 -95.73
CA ILE A 4 -32.47 7.83 -94.74
C ILE A 4 -31.39 6.87 -94.24
N LEU A 5 -30.50 6.43 -95.13
CA LEU A 5 -29.36 5.59 -94.76
C LEU A 5 -28.37 6.34 -93.84
N ALA A 6 -28.15 7.64 -94.10
CA ALA A 6 -27.29 8.48 -93.26
C ALA A 6 -27.88 8.73 -91.86
N ALA A 7 -29.19 8.96 -91.76
CA ALA A 7 -29.87 9.13 -90.47
C ALA A 7 -29.88 7.84 -89.64
N LEU A 8 -30.06 6.68 -90.28
CA LEU A 8 -30.01 5.38 -89.61
C LEU A 8 -28.58 5.04 -89.12
N ALA A 9 -27.56 5.37 -89.91
CA ALA A 9 -26.16 5.21 -89.51
C ALA A 9 -25.78 6.12 -88.33
N LEU A 10 -26.27 7.37 -88.29
CA LEU A 10 -26.05 8.29 -87.18
C LEU A 10 -26.75 7.81 -85.89
N LEU A 11 -27.95 7.25 -86.01
CA LEU A 11 -28.70 6.67 -84.89
C LEU A 11 -28.02 5.41 -84.33
N LEU A 12 -27.47 4.55 -85.20
CA LEU A 12 -26.71 3.36 -84.78
C LEU A 12 -25.36 3.68 -84.12
N LEU A 13 -24.71 4.79 -84.49
CA LEU A 13 -23.49 5.26 -83.80
C LEU A 13 -23.77 5.93 -82.44
N ALA A 14 -24.95 6.53 -82.24
CA ALA A 14 -25.29 7.21 -80.99
C ALA A 14 -25.73 6.26 -79.85
N LEU A 15 -26.18 5.04 -80.19
CA LEU A 15 -26.63 4.04 -79.22
C LEU A 15 -25.52 3.46 -78.31
N PRO A 16 -24.30 3.15 -78.78
CA PRO A 16 -23.25 2.62 -77.90
C PRO A 16 -22.61 3.67 -76.95
N LEU A 17 -22.70 4.97 -77.23
CA LEU A 17 -22.12 6.01 -76.36
C LEU A 17 -22.85 6.12 -75.01
N ARG A 18 -24.19 6.10 -75.01
CA ARG A 18 -24.98 6.29 -73.78
C ARG A 18 -24.82 5.16 -72.75
N ALA A 19 -24.58 3.93 -73.20
CA ALA A 19 -24.34 2.80 -72.32
C ALA A 19 -22.92 2.83 -71.72
N GLN A 20 -21.93 3.30 -72.49
CA GLN A 20 -20.58 3.54 -71.97
C GLN A 20 -20.58 4.68 -70.94
N ASP A 21 -21.35 5.75 -71.19
CA ASP A 21 -21.50 6.86 -70.23
C ASP A 21 -22.07 6.37 -68.90
N ALA A 22 -23.14 5.58 -68.89
CA ALA A 22 -23.73 5.03 -67.65
C ALA A 22 -22.74 4.18 -66.84
N ALA A 23 -21.96 3.30 -67.50
CA ALA A 23 -20.96 2.48 -66.84
C ALA A 23 -19.78 3.32 -66.30
N THR A 24 -19.43 4.44 -66.95
CA THR A 24 -18.43 5.37 -66.46
C THR A 24 -18.93 6.21 -65.29
N GLU A 25 -20.17 6.68 -65.32
CA GLU A 25 -20.82 7.41 -64.23
C GLU A 25 -20.93 6.54 -62.97
N GLU A 26 -21.31 5.26 -63.11
CA GLU A 26 -21.32 4.34 -61.97
C GLU A 26 -19.94 4.18 -61.32
N ARG A 27 -18.88 4.08 -62.12
CA ARG A 27 -17.50 3.98 -61.60
C ARG A 27 -17.09 5.26 -60.88
N LEU A 28 -17.43 6.43 -61.42
CA LEU A 28 -17.18 7.72 -60.79
C LEU A 28 -17.92 7.84 -59.45
N ASN A 29 -19.19 7.46 -59.40
CA ASN A 29 -19.97 7.48 -58.17
C ASN A 29 -19.38 6.54 -57.11
N ARG A 30 -18.94 5.34 -57.51
CA ARG A 30 -18.26 4.40 -56.58
C ARG A 30 -16.91 4.94 -56.09
N LEU A 31 -16.13 5.58 -56.96
CA LEU A 31 -14.88 6.23 -56.57
C LEU A 31 -15.12 7.37 -55.60
N GLN A 32 -16.15 8.20 -55.84
CA GLN A 32 -16.53 9.27 -54.93
C GLN A 32 -16.93 8.72 -53.55
N ALA A 33 -17.77 7.69 -53.51
CA ALA A 33 -18.15 7.04 -52.25
C ALA A 33 -16.95 6.42 -51.51
N ALA A 34 -15.99 5.84 -52.26
CA ALA A 34 -14.75 5.32 -51.68
C ALA A 34 -13.86 6.44 -51.11
N LEU A 35 -13.77 7.59 -51.78
CA LEU A 35 -13.05 8.77 -51.30
C LEU A 35 -13.68 9.34 -50.03
N GLU A 36 -15.01 9.46 -49.98
CA GLU A 36 -15.73 9.93 -48.79
C GLU A 36 -15.51 8.98 -47.60
N THR A 37 -15.58 7.67 -47.84
CA THR A 37 -15.30 6.65 -46.82
C THR A 37 -13.85 6.74 -46.33
N LEU A 38 -12.89 6.92 -47.24
CA LEU A 38 -11.48 7.09 -46.91
C LEU A 38 -11.25 8.36 -46.08
N GLN A 39 -11.87 9.48 -46.46
CA GLN A 39 -11.80 10.73 -45.71
C GLN A 39 -12.38 10.58 -44.30
N ALA A 40 -13.53 9.92 -44.16
CA ALA A 40 -14.14 9.64 -42.86
C ALA A 40 -13.21 8.80 -41.97
N SER A 41 -12.57 7.76 -42.53
CA SER A 41 -11.59 6.96 -41.80
C SER A 41 -10.36 7.77 -41.36
N ASN A 42 -9.94 8.73 -42.18
CA ASN A 42 -8.80 9.61 -41.87
C ASN A 42 -9.14 10.54 -40.70
N VAL A 43 -10.34 11.12 -40.69
CA VAL A 43 -10.85 11.96 -39.59
C VAL A 43 -10.92 11.15 -38.29
N GLU A 44 -11.37 9.89 -38.36
CA GLU A 44 -11.41 9.00 -37.20
C GLU A 44 -10.01 8.69 -36.66
N LEU A 45 -9.04 8.43 -37.54
CA LEU A 45 -7.63 8.26 -37.13
C LEU A 45 -7.07 9.52 -36.47
N GLN A 46 -7.37 10.71 -37.01
CA GLN A 46 -6.96 11.97 -36.42
C GLN A 46 -7.55 12.16 -35.00
N LYS A 47 -8.82 11.80 -34.79
CA LYS A 47 -9.44 11.83 -33.45
C LYS A 47 -8.74 10.90 -32.46
N ARG A 48 -8.40 9.68 -32.89
CA ARG A 48 -7.65 8.74 -32.05
C ARG A 48 -6.26 9.26 -31.68
N LEU A 49 -5.56 9.88 -32.64
CA LEU A 49 -4.27 10.54 -32.36
C LEU A 49 -4.41 11.66 -31.34
N THR A 50 -5.45 12.49 -31.45
CA THR A 50 -5.69 13.55 -30.45
C THR A 50 -6.01 12.98 -29.07
N GLU A 51 -6.77 11.89 -28.99
CA GLU A 51 -7.11 11.26 -27.71
C GLU A 51 -5.88 10.62 -27.05
N ILE A 52 -5.08 9.85 -27.80
CA ILE A 52 -3.83 9.26 -27.29
C ILE A 52 -2.86 10.37 -26.84
N THR A 53 -2.79 11.49 -27.57
CA THR A 53 -1.96 12.63 -27.18
C THR A 53 -2.45 13.26 -25.86
N ARG A 54 -3.77 13.34 -25.67
CA ARG A 54 -4.40 13.80 -24.43
C ARG A 54 -4.08 12.87 -23.27
N GLU A 55 -4.25 11.56 -23.46
CA GLU A 55 -3.90 10.54 -22.47
C GLU A 55 -2.41 10.59 -22.10
N LEU A 56 -1.51 10.75 -23.07
CA LEU A 56 -0.08 10.92 -22.81
C LEU A 56 0.23 12.16 -21.98
N ARG A 57 -0.47 13.28 -22.23
CA ARG A 57 -0.35 14.49 -21.41
C ARG A 57 -0.84 14.23 -19.99
N GLU A 58 -2.00 13.60 -19.83
CA GLU A 58 -2.56 13.27 -18.51
C GLU A 58 -1.66 12.33 -17.71
N VAL A 59 -1.13 11.27 -18.34
CA VAL A 59 -0.19 10.35 -17.69
C VAL A 59 1.10 11.08 -17.30
N ARG A 60 1.62 11.96 -18.17
CA ARG A 60 2.79 12.79 -17.83
C ARG A 60 2.50 13.75 -16.69
N GLU A 61 1.33 14.37 -16.64
CA GLU A 61 0.92 15.24 -15.54
C GLU A 61 0.72 14.45 -14.25
N GLN A 62 0.16 13.23 -14.32
CA GLN A 62 0.06 12.33 -13.17
C GLN A 62 1.43 11.89 -12.66
N ALA A 63 2.40 11.66 -13.55
CA ALA A 63 3.77 11.34 -13.19
C ALA A 63 4.57 12.58 -12.73
N ALA A 64 4.22 13.77 -13.21
CA ALA A 64 4.84 15.05 -12.83
C ALA A 64 4.24 15.64 -11.56
N LYS A 65 3.02 15.25 -11.16
CA LYS A 65 2.56 15.43 -9.79
C LYS A 65 3.61 14.77 -8.89
N PRO A 66 4.24 15.51 -7.96
CA PRO A 66 5.19 14.90 -7.06
C PRO A 66 4.46 13.74 -6.39
N ALA A 67 4.92 12.53 -6.64
CA ALA A 67 4.55 11.37 -5.86
C ALA A 67 4.75 11.83 -4.40
N GLY A 68 3.66 11.93 -3.65
CA GLY A 68 3.53 12.93 -2.58
C GLY A 68 4.69 12.91 -1.58
N ASP A 69 5.23 14.09 -1.26
CA ASP A 69 6.18 14.39 -0.16
C ASP A 69 6.96 13.18 0.39
N PHE A 70 7.62 12.43 -0.50
CA PHE A 70 8.45 11.31 -0.11
C PHE A 70 9.79 11.88 0.34
N ALA A 71 10.23 11.49 1.53
CA ALA A 71 11.54 11.88 2.04
C ALA A 71 12.61 11.54 0.99
N SER A 72 13.43 12.52 0.64
CA SER A 72 14.55 12.31 -0.26
C SER A 72 15.58 11.40 0.40
N THR A 73 16.47 10.80 -0.40
CA THR A 73 17.56 9.99 0.14
C THR A 73 18.46 10.77 1.10
N ASP A 74 18.57 12.08 0.92
CA ASP A 74 19.39 12.94 1.77
C ASP A 74 18.68 13.22 3.10
N ASP A 75 17.36 13.39 3.11
CA ASP A 75 16.56 13.48 4.35
C ASP A 75 16.71 12.21 5.20
N VAL A 76 16.77 11.04 4.55
CA VAL A 76 16.99 9.75 5.23
C VAL A 76 18.40 9.66 5.81
N LYS A 77 19.43 10.15 5.10
CA LYS A 77 20.81 10.19 5.62
C LYS A 77 20.92 11.11 6.82
N ASP A 78 20.30 12.30 6.75
CA ASP A 78 20.30 13.28 7.83
C ASP A 78 19.60 12.74 9.07
N LEU A 79 18.45 12.07 8.89
CA LEU A 79 17.76 11.38 9.97
C LEU A 79 18.63 10.28 10.59
N ALA A 80 19.30 9.47 9.77
CA ALA A 80 20.20 8.43 10.24
C ALA A 80 21.42 9.00 10.99
N ALA A 81 21.92 10.18 10.61
CA ALA A 81 22.98 10.88 11.35
C ALA A 81 22.48 11.35 12.73
N LYS A 82 21.31 11.99 12.77
CA LYS A 82 20.67 12.45 14.03
C LYS A 82 20.37 11.28 14.99
N LEU A 83 19.91 10.14 14.48
CA LEU A 83 19.67 8.94 15.27
C LEU A 83 20.95 8.41 15.93
N ARG A 84 22.05 8.32 15.16
CA ARG A 84 23.36 7.90 15.71
C ARG A 84 23.85 8.83 16.81
N GLU A 85 23.61 10.14 16.67
CA GLU A 85 23.96 11.11 17.69
C GLU A 85 23.15 10.91 18.98
N VAL A 86 21.83 10.69 18.86
CA VAL A 86 20.97 10.40 20.02
C VAL A 86 21.43 9.12 20.72
N ASP A 87 21.73 8.07 19.98
CA ASP A 87 22.16 6.80 20.57
C ASP A 87 23.52 6.93 21.28
N ARG A 88 24.44 7.74 20.74
CA ARG A 88 25.70 8.07 21.41
C ARG A 88 25.45 8.78 22.74
N LYS A 89 24.62 9.83 22.74
CA LYS A 89 24.26 10.56 23.97
C LYS A 89 23.59 9.66 25.01
N ARG A 90 22.70 8.77 24.57
CA ARG A 90 22.06 7.78 25.46
C ARG A 90 23.06 6.82 26.10
N ALA A 91 24.08 6.40 25.35
CA ALA A 91 25.14 5.54 25.88
C ALA A 91 25.97 6.29 26.93
N ASP A 92 26.38 7.52 26.62
CA ASP A 92 27.15 8.38 27.53
C ASP A 92 26.34 8.67 28.83
N ASP A 93 25.05 8.99 28.70
CA ASP A 93 24.15 9.20 29.83
C ASP A 93 24.00 7.93 30.67
N ARG A 94 23.83 6.77 30.02
CA ARG A 94 23.75 5.47 30.72
C ARG A 94 25.01 5.21 31.55
N ASP A 95 26.19 5.48 31.01
CA ASP A 95 27.45 5.29 31.72
C ASP A 95 27.60 6.25 32.90
N LEU A 96 27.14 7.50 32.76
CA LEU A 96 27.11 8.47 33.85
C LEU A 96 26.16 8.03 34.97
N ILE A 97 24.96 7.56 34.62
CA ILE A 97 23.97 7.04 35.56
C ILE A 97 24.55 5.85 36.34
N LEU A 98 25.23 4.93 35.66
CA LEU A 98 25.85 3.77 36.31
C LEU A 98 26.92 4.22 37.32
N LYS A 99 27.76 5.20 36.98
CA LYS A 99 28.77 5.75 37.90
C LYS A 99 28.16 6.38 39.15
N GLU A 100 27.08 7.14 39.01
CA GLU A 100 26.43 7.74 40.19
C GLU A 100 25.63 6.73 41.00
N ILE A 101 25.04 5.69 40.38
CA ILE A 101 24.47 4.56 41.13
C ILE A 101 25.56 3.86 41.95
N GLU A 102 26.75 3.62 41.38
CA GLU A 102 27.87 3.04 42.15
C GLU A 102 28.31 3.95 43.31
N LYS A 103 28.39 5.26 43.09
CA LYS A 103 28.76 6.24 44.12
C LYS A 103 27.72 6.25 45.25
N ILE A 104 26.43 6.24 44.92
CA ILE A 104 25.34 6.11 45.89
C ILE A 104 25.42 4.77 46.62
N GLY A 105 25.70 3.67 45.91
CA GLY A 105 25.90 2.35 46.50
C GLY A 105 27.05 2.34 47.51
N ARG A 106 28.18 2.98 47.18
CA ARG A 106 29.33 3.15 48.08
C ARG A 106 28.97 4.00 49.30
N THR A 107 28.32 5.15 49.14
CA THR A 107 27.94 6.02 50.27
C THR A 107 26.90 5.35 51.18
N MET A 108 25.94 4.63 50.62
CA MET A 108 24.98 3.83 51.38
C MET A 108 25.65 2.65 52.07
N SER A 109 26.62 1.98 51.45
CA SER A 109 27.39 0.89 52.07
C SER A 109 28.30 1.39 53.20
N SER A 110 28.86 2.60 53.10
CA SER A 110 29.64 3.23 54.18
C SER A 110 28.77 3.79 55.30
N SER A 111 27.48 4.05 55.03
CA SER A 111 26.48 4.46 56.02
C SER A 111 25.77 3.27 56.69
N ALA A 112 25.70 2.12 56.02
CA ALA A 112 25.08 0.88 56.50
C ALA A 112 25.97 0.06 57.48
N GLY A 113 26.78 0.75 58.29
CA GLY A 113 27.31 0.19 59.52
C GLY A 113 26.19 0.13 60.56
N SER A 114 25.66 -1.07 60.81
CA SER A 114 24.66 -1.43 61.83
C SER A 114 23.19 -1.23 61.44
N SER A 115 22.60 -2.26 60.81
CA SER A 115 21.30 -2.86 61.18
C SER A 115 20.95 -3.93 60.14
N ARG A 116 21.05 -5.20 60.51
CA ARG A 116 20.62 -6.33 59.67
C ARG A 116 19.26 -6.79 60.19
N PRO A 117 18.13 -6.57 59.49
CA PRO A 117 16.92 -7.33 59.77
C PRO A 117 17.11 -8.73 59.16
N ARG A 118 17.12 -9.75 60.01
CA ARG A 118 16.87 -11.13 59.58
C ARG A 118 15.43 -11.19 59.07
N VAL A 119 15.26 -11.39 57.76
CA VAL A 119 13.99 -11.83 57.19
C VAL A 119 14.10 -13.34 57.00
N ASN A 120 13.26 -14.09 57.72
CA ASN A 120 13.08 -15.53 57.52
C ASN A 120 12.54 -15.78 56.10
N PRO A 121 12.89 -16.89 55.43
CA PRO A 121 12.26 -17.27 54.19
C PRO A 121 10.85 -17.82 54.50
N ASP A 122 9.82 -17.03 54.22
CA ASP A 122 8.48 -17.58 54.05
C ASP A 122 8.44 -18.41 52.74
N PRO A 123 7.78 -19.58 52.73
CA PRO A 123 7.59 -20.37 51.52
C PRO A 123 6.70 -19.59 50.52
N PRO A 124 6.84 -19.81 49.19
CA PRO A 124 5.97 -19.19 48.22
C PRO A 124 4.53 -19.66 48.46
N ARG A 125 3.70 -18.75 48.99
CA ARG A 125 2.25 -18.95 49.01
C ARG A 125 1.77 -18.98 47.57
N ASN A 126 1.48 -20.20 47.10
CA ASN A 126 0.48 -20.42 46.07
C ASN A 126 -0.85 -19.85 46.57
N GLU A 127 -1.14 -18.61 46.22
CA GLU A 127 -2.50 -18.08 46.36
C GLU A 127 -3.30 -18.46 45.12
N THR A 128 -4.31 -19.27 45.39
CA THR A 128 -5.23 -19.86 44.43
C THR A 128 -6.49 -19.00 44.39
N ARG A 129 -6.94 -18.66 43.16
CA ARG A 129 -8.33 -18.34 42.73
C ARG A 129 -8.89 -16.91 42.95
N PRO A 130 -9.80 -16.43 42.08
CA PRO A 130 -10.78 -17.21 41.29
C PRO A 130 -10.44 -17.33 39.79
N ALA A 131 -10.15 -18.56 39.35
CA ALA A 131 -10.39 -19.01 38.00
C ALA A 131 -11.89 -18.98 37.75
N THR A 132 -12.38 -17.86 37.24
CA THR A 132 -13.34 -17.94 36.14
C THR A 132 -12.68 -18.73 35.03
N PRO A 133 -13.32 -19.76 34.46
CA PRO A 133 -12.86 -20.33 33.21
C PRO A 133 -13.14 -19.28 32.13
N GLU A 134 -12.30 -18.25 32.04
CA GLU A 134 -12.24 -17.45 30.83
C GLU A 134 -11.81 -18.43 29.75
N LYS A 135 -12.77 -18.83 28.90
CA LYS A 135 -12.46 -19.62 27.72
C LYS A 135 -11.45 -18.78 26.96
N GLY A 136 -10.26 -19.28 26.78
CA GLY A 136 -9.17 -18.51 26.22
C GLY A 136 -8.08 -19.46 25.75
N PHE A 137 -7.13 -18.92 25.02
CA PHE A 137 -6.02 -19.70 24.50
C PHE A 137 -4.70 -18.98 24.75
N GLU A 138 -3.63 -19.76 24.92
CA GLU A 138 -2.28 -19.21 25.02
C GLU A 138 -1.76 -18.90 23.63
N TYR A 139 -1.24 -17.69 23.44
CA TYR A 139 -0.51 -17.30 22.25
C TYR A 139 0.96 -17.10 22.59
N THR A 140 1.84 -17.66 21.77
CA THR A 140 3.28 -17.46 21.90
C THR A 140 3.72 -16.37 20.94
N VAL A 141 4.24 -15.27 21.48
CA VAL A 141 4.69 -14.11 20.70
C VAL A 141 5.79 -14.54 19.73
N GLN A 142 5.59 -14.21 18.45
CA GLN A 142 6.54 -14.45 17.37
C GLN A 142 7.33 -13.18 17.05
N SER A 143 8.39 -13.34 16.26
CA SER A 143 9.22 -12.20 15.82
C SER A 143 8.41 -11.26 14.95
N GLY A 144 8.36 -9.98 15.31
CA GLY A 144 7.62 -8.94 14.58
C GLY A 144 6.18 -8.73 15.06
N ASP A 145 5.73 -9.49 16.06
CA ASP A 145 4.41 -9.29 16.64
C ASP A 145 4.33 -8.01 17.46
N THR A 146 3.18 -7.36 17.38
CA THR A 146 2.79 -6.25 18.24
C THR A 146 1.53 -6.62 19.01
N LEU A 147 1.32 -6.07 20.20
CA LEU A 147 0.13 -6.42 20.99
C LEU A 147 -1.17 -6.10 20.23
N SER A 148 -1.21 -4.97 19.53
CA SER A 148 -2.33 -4.60 18.65
C SER A 148 -2.48 -5.55 17.47
N GLY A 149 -1.38 -5.98 16.86
CA GLY A 149 -1.36 -6.94 15.75
C GLY A 149 -1.86 -8.32 16.17
N ILE A 150 -1.39 -8.85 17.31
CA ILE A 150 -1.84 -10.14 17.84
C ILE A 150 -3.34 -10.08 18.17
N VAL A 151 -3.80 -9.01 18.82
CA VAL A 151 -5.22 -8.80 19.12
C VAL A 151 -6.03 -8.78 17.83
N ALA A 152 -5.62 -8.00 16.81
CA ALA A 152 -6.32 -7.93 15.53
C ALA A 152 -6.35 -9.29 14.80
N ALA A 153 -5.23 -10.02 14.78
CA ALA A 153 -5.15 -11.35 14.19
C ALA A 153 -6.08 -12.34 14.90
N CYS A 154 -6.09 -12.35 16.23
CA CYS A 154 -6.96 -13.23 17.02
C CYS A 154 -8.45 -12.90 16.84
N ARG A 155 -8.81 -11.62 16.70
CA ARG A 155 -10.18 -11.21 16.36
C ARG A 155 -10.61 -11.74 15.00
N ALA A 156 -9.73 -11.66 14.00
CA ALA A 156 -10.01 -12.15 12.65
C ALA A 156 -10.10 -13.68 12.60
N GLN A 157 -9.21 -14.38 13.30
CA GLN A 157 -9.15 -15.85 13.30
C GLN A 157 -10.29 -16.50 14.09
N HIS A 158 -10.68 -15.92 15.23
CA HIS A 158 -11.68 -16.52 16.12
C HIS A 158 -13.03 -15.78 16.11
N GLY A 159 -13.17 -14.70 15.34
CA GLY A 159 -14.40 -13.91 15.26
C GLY A 159 -14.77 -13.19 16.56
N LEU A 160 -13.80 -12.94 17.44
CA LEU A 160 -14.04 -12.43 18.80
C LEU A 160 -14.00 -10.89 18.84
N LYS A 161 -14.78 -10.31 19.76
CA LYS A 161 -14.68 -8.87 20.10
C LYS A 161 -13.64 -8.66 21.20
N LEU A 162 -12.37 -8.86 20.86
CA LEU A 162 -11.25 -8.71 21.79
C LEU A 162 -10.65 -7.29 21.74
N THR A 163 -10.38 -6.68 22.89
CA THR A 163 -9.65 -5.40 22.98
C THR A 163 -8.28 -5.57 23.63
N VAL A 164 -7.37 -4.63 23.35
CA VAL A 164 -6.03 -4.61 23.95
C VAL A 164 -6.13 -4.54 25.48
N ASP A 165 -7.06 -3.75 26.00
CA ASP A 165 -7.28 -3.62 27.45
C ASP A 165 -7.75 -4.92 28.10
N GLN A 166 -8.55 -5.74 27.40
CA GLN A 166 -8.97 -7.05 27.90
C GLN A 166 -7.78 -8.01 28.00
N VAL A 167 -6.91 -8.02 26.99
CA VAL A 167 -5.67 -8.84 27.03
C VAL A 167 -4.73 -8.36 28.13
N LEU A 168 -4.60 -7.04 28.35
CA LEU A 168 -3.75 -6.51 29.43
C LEU A 168 -4.31 -6.82 30.82
N LYS A 169 -5.62 -6.80 31.00
CA LYS A 169 -6.26 -7.22 32.26
C LYS A 169 -6.05 -8.71 32.53
N ALA A 170 -6.10 -9.54 31.48
CA ALA A 170 -5.89 -10.97 31.60
C ALA A 170 -4.40 -11.36 31.81
N ASN A 171 -3.46 -10.45 31.52
CA ASN A 171 -2.01 -10.66 31.68
C ASN A 171 -1.38 -9.58 32.56
N PRO A 172 -1.53 -9.66 33.90
CA PRO A 172 -0.94 -8.67 34.80
C PRO A 172 0.59 -8.65 34.66
N GLY A 173 1.15 -7.47 34.37
CA GLY A 173 2.59 -7.27 34.15
C GLY A 173 3.07 -7.34 32.70
N LEU A 174 2.18 -7.65 31.75
CA LEU A 174 2.49 -7.57 30.32
C LEU A 174 2.76 -6.11 29.91
N LYS A 175 3.88 -5.87 29.21
CA LYS A 175 4.25 -4.54 28.71
C LYS A 175 3.87 -4.43 27.22
N PRO A 176 2.90 -3.57 26.83
CA PRO A 176 2.45 -3.44 25.44
C PRO A 176 3.55 -3.15 24.43
N ASN A 177 4.53 -2.34 24.84
CA ASN A 177 5.60 -1.84 23.97
C ASN A 177 6.90 -2.68 24.09
N ALA A 178 6.88 -3.77 24.85
CA ALA A 178 8.06 -4.58 25.13
C ALA A 178 7.71 -6.07 25.19
N LEU A 179 7.04 -6.57 24.14
CA LEU A 179 6.80 -8.00 23.97
C LEU A 179 8.10 -8.72 23.63
N GLN A 180 8.33 -9.87 24.25
CA GLN A 180 9.50 -10.71 23.97
C GLN A 180 9.11 -11.90 23.10
N VAL A 181 9.93 -12.24 22.10
CA VAL A 181 9.72 -13.45 21.29
C VAL A 181 9.79 -14.68 22.19
N GLY A 182 8.81 -15.57 22.06
CA GLY A 182 8.65 -16.75 22.92
C GLY A 182 7.87 -16.50 24.20
N GLN A 183 7.50 -15.24 24.50
CA GLN A 183 6.63 -14.92 25.62
C GLN A 183 5.23 -15.48 25.39
N LYS A 184 4.70 -16.17 26.39
CA LYS A 184 3.31 -16.65 26.39
C LYS A 184 2.39 -15.57 26.92
N ILE A 185 1.34 -15.28 26.17
CA ILE A 185 0.26 -14.37 26.57
C ILE A 185 -1.05 -15.14 26.57
N PHE A 186 -1.90 -14.88 27.56
CA PHE A 186 -3.23 -15.44 27.63
C PHE A 186 -4.21 -14.56 26.85
N ILE A 187 -4.94 -15.14 25.90
CA ILE A 187 -5.93 -14.42 25.11
C ILE A 187 -7.33 -14.82 25.59
N PRO A 188 -8.05 -13.93 26.28
CA PRO A 188 -9.40 -14.21 26.73
C PRO A 188 -10.35 -14.25 25.54
N ALA A 189 -11.22 -15.26 25.46
CA ALA A 189 -12.36 -15.30 24.57
C ALA A 189 -13.66 -15.02 25.36
N PRO A 190 -14.58 -14.20 24.81
CA PRO A 190 -15.92 -14.00 25.39
C PRO A 190 -16.75 -15.29 25.44
#